data_AF-A0A258SNE8-F1
#
_entry.id   AF-A0A258SNE8-F1
#
_cell.length_a   1.000
_cell.length_b   1.000
_cell.length_c   1.000
_cell.angle_alpha   90.00
_cell.angle_beta   90.00
_cell.angle_gamma   90.00
#
_symmetry.space_group_name_H-M   'P 1'
#
loop_
_entity.id
_entity.type
_entity.pdbx_description
1 polymer ?
#
loop_
_entity_poly.entity_id
_entity_poly.type
_entity_poly.pdbx_seq_one_letter_code
_entity_poly.pdbx_strand_id
1 'polypeptide(L)'
;MSNTQQAQGARLMLILPAAPALGRSAVAARVRAGDMAAVIARMGEGKGERERLRGLMAPVQEADAALIVDGRADVAIDIDTDGAHLSSVAALKKAIGTLKPARIAGAGGLTSRHDAMEAGEAGADYVMFGGWEADAPPFEEVLDMIAWWAEVFEVPCVGVATSAEEAE
;
A
#
# COMPACT_ATOMS: atom_id res chain seq x y z
N MET A 1 -24.49 -12.70 25.63
CA MET A 1 -23.37 -13.36 24.94
C MET A 1 -22.88 -12.38 23.89
N SER A 2 -21.95 -11.51 24.28
CA SER A 2 -21.40 -10.50 23.38
C SER A 2 -20.38 -11.19 22.50
N ASN A 3 -20.75 -11.45 21.25
CA ASN A 3 -19.84 -11.97 20.24
C ASN A 3 -18.94 -10.81 19.81
N THR A 4 -17.92 -10.51 20.62
CA THR A 4 -16.80 -9.69 20.16
C THR A 4 -15.98 -10.60 19.25
N GLN A 5 -16.42 -10.72 18.01
CA GLN A 5 -15.56 -11.22 16.95
C GLN A 5 -14.43 -10.20 16.86
N GLN A 6 -13.30 -10.51 17.51
CA GLN A 6 -12.07 -9.75 17.33
C GLN A 6 -11.88 -9.65 15.82
N ALA A 7 -11.93 -8.43 15.29
CA ALA A 7 -11.47 -8.18 13.94
C ALA A 7 -10.09 -8.84 13.83
N GLN A 8 -9.90 -9.73 12.86
CA GLN A 8 -8.55 -10.16 12.50
C GLN A 8 -7.74 -8.88 12.29
N GLY A 9 -6.77 -8.64 13.18
CA GLY A 9 -6.30 -7.29 13.50
C GLY A 9 -5.77 -6.55 12.28
N ALA A 10 -5.90 -5.21 12.31
CA ALA A 10 -5.24 -4.35 11.33
C ALA A 10 -3.73 -4.62 11.35
N ARG A 11 -3.15 -4.91 10.18
CA ARG A 11 -1.72 -5.11 9.97
C ARG A 11 -1.10 -3.84 9.38
N LEU A 12 0.19 -3.63 9.61
CA LEU A 12 0.86 -2.41 9.18
C LEU A 12 1.27 -2.46 7.71
N MET A 13 1.20 -1.31 7.03
CA MET A 13 1.83 -1.10 5.73
C MET A 13 2.91 -0.02 5.85
N LEU A 14 4.14 -0.35 5.49
CA LEU A 14 5.27 0.58 5.57
C LEU A 14 5.53 1.24 4.22
N ILE A 15 5.47 2.57 4.17
CA ILE A 15 5.84 3.34 2.97
C ILE A 15 7.30 3.78 3.07
N LEU A 16 8.13 3.34 2.12
CA LEU A 16 9.54 3.72 2.07
C LEU A 16 9.71 5.01 1.27
N PRO A 17 10.52 5.98 1.75
CA PRO A 17 10.81 7.18 0.98
C PRO A 17 11.61 6.83 -0.30
N ALA A 18 11.43 7.62 -1.36
CA ALA A 18 12.24 7.49 -2.57
C ALA A 18 13.70 7.93 -2.34
N ALA A 19 13.90 8.94 -1.48
CA ALA A 19 15.21 9.48 -1.11
C ALA A 19 15.23 10.00 0.36
N PRO A 20 16.32 9.77 1.12
CA PRO A 20 17.37 8.82 0.80
C PRO A 20 16.82 7.39 0.82
N ALA A 21 17.25 6.58 -0.15
CA ALA A 21 16.83 5.21 -0.26
C ALA A 21 17.27 4.38 0.96
N LEU A 22 16.38 3.58 1.53
CA LEU A 22 16.76 2.64 2.58
C LEU A 22 17.39 1.38 1.99
N GLY A 23 18.54 1.00 2.54
CA GLY A 23 19.21 -0.26 2.19
C GLY A 23 18.53 -1.48 2.82
N ARG A 24 18.88 -2.67 2.31
CA ARG A 24 18.33 -3.97 2.73
C ARG A 24 18.27 -4.15 4.25
N SER A 25 19.37 -3.91 4.97
CA SER A 25 19.43 -4.11 6.42
C SER A 25 18.50 -3.17 7.19
N ALA A 26 18.34 -1.92 6.71
CA ALA A 26 17.47 -0.93 7.34
C ALA A 26 15.98 -1.26 7.13
N VAL A 27 15.63 -1.82 5.96
CA VAL A 27 14.29 -2.34 5.68
C VAL A 27 14.02 -3.58 6.52
N ALA A 28 14.95 -4.54 6.55
CA ALA A 28 14.84 -5.77 7.33
C ALA A 28 14.60 -5.50 8.83
N ALA A 29 15.26 -4.49 9.40
CA ALA A 29 15.05 -4.10 10.79
C ALA A 29 13.63 -3.53 11.04
N ARG A 30 13.08 -2.75 10.09
CA ARG A 30 11.75 -2.13 10.21
C ARG A 30 10.63 -3.13 10.06
N VAL A 31 10.72 -4.03 9.07
CA VAL A 31 9.65 -5.01 8.83
C VAL A 31 9.54 -6.03 9.96
N ARG A 32 10.65 -6.30 10.68
CA ARG A 32 10.63 -7.17 11.88
C ARG A 32 10.12 -6.48 13.14
N ALA A 33 9.95 -5.16 13.14
CA ALA A 33 9.57 -4.40 14.33
C ALA A 33 8.06 -4.46 14.62
N GLY A 34 7.24 -4.94 13.69
CA GLY A 34 5.79 -5.09 13.85
C GLY A 34 5.22 -6.11 12.86
N ASP A 35 3.92 -6.36 12.96
CA ASP A 35 3.20 -7.23 12.02
C ASP A 35 2.87 -6.45 10.74
N MET A 36 3.61 -6.75 9.66
CA MET A 36 3.52 -6.05 8.38
C MET A 36 2.71 -6.86 7.37
N ALA A 37 1.66 -6.26 6.80
CA ALA A 37 1.01 -6.81 5.62
C ALA A 37 1.84 -6.57 4.36
N ALA A 38 2.42 -5.36 4.22
CA ALA A 38 3.13 -4.98 3.02
C ALA A 38 4.09 -3.81 3.21
N VAL A 39 5.01 -3.66 2.26
CA VAL A 39 5.91 -2.52 2.12
C VAL A 39 5.67 -1.88 0.76
N ILE A 40 5.32 -0.60 0.72
CA ILE A 40 5.27 0.20 -0.50
C ILE A 40 6.65 0.82 -0.72
N ALA A 41 7.35 0.37 -1.75
CA ALA A 41 8.68 0.84 -2.09
C ALA A 41 8.63 1.83 -3.26
N ARG A 42 9.06 3.07 -2.99
CA ARG A 42 9.09 4.16 -3.98
C ARG A 42 10.37 4.10 -4.82
N MET A 43 10.22 4.26 -6.13
CA MET A 43 11.34 4.30 -7.06
C MET A 43 11.93 5.73 -7.10
N GLY A 44 13.23 5.84 -6.88
CA GLY A 44 13.96 7.10 -7.03
C GLY A 44 14.42 7.37 -8.47
N GLU A 45 15.10 8.50 -8.65
CA GLU A 45 15.68 8.91 -9.93
C GLU A 45 17.14 8.46 -10.00
N GLY A 46 17.37 7.18 -10.34
CA GLY A 46 18.72 6.62 -10.33
C GLY A 46 18.87 5.38 -11.20
N LYS A 47 20.12 5.15 -11.64
CA LYS A 47 20.49 3.85 -12.21
C LYS A 47 20.48 2.80 -11.10
N GLY A 48 20.05 1.57 -11.42
CA GLY A 48 20.06 0.46 -10.46
C GLY A 48 18.86 0.40 -9.52
N GLU A 49 17.88 1.28 -9.65
CA GLU A 49 16.68 1.28 -8.79
C GLU A 49 15.88 -0.02 -8.86
N ARG A 50 15.78 -0.64 -10.05
CA ARG A 50 15.18 -1.97 -10.21
C ARG A 50 15.89 -3.05 -9.39
N GLU A 51 17.22 -3.04 -9.40
CA GLU A 51 18.04 -3.98 -8.63
C GLU A 51 17.94 -3.71 -7.13
N ARG A 52 17.91 -2.44 -6.74
CA ARG A 52 17.68 -2.02 -5.35
C ARG A 52 16.34 -2.56 -4.84
N LEU A 53 15.25 -2.34 -5.57
CA LEU A 53 13.92 -2.82 -5.22
C LEU A 53 13.88 -4.35 -5.15
N ARG A 54 14.46 -5.05 -6.13
CA ARG A 54 14.59 -6.51 -6.12
C ARG A 54 15.33 -7.01 -4.86
N GLY A 55 16.39 -6.32 -4.45
CA GLY A 55 17.15 -6.64 -3.25
C GLY A 55 16.36 -6.53 -1.94
N LEU A 56 15.21 -5.83 -1.94
CA LEU A 56 14.29 -5.72 -0.81
C LEU A 56 13.31 -6.88 -0.70
N MET A 57 13.13 -7.72 -1.73
CA MET A 57 12.15 -8.81 -1.70
C MET A 57 12.40 -9.79 -0.56
N ALA A 58 13.62 -10.33 -0.47
CA ALA A 58 13.94 -11.34 0.55
C ALA A 58 13.71 -10.86 2.00
N PRO A 59 14.22 -9.70 2.48
CA PRO A 59 13.94 -9.29 3.86
C PRO A 59 12.46 -8.99 4.13
N VAL A 60 11.69 -8.60 3.11
CA VAL A 60 10.24 -8.34 3.23
C VAL A 60 9.46 -9.65 3.31
N GLN A 61 9.78 -10.61 2.43
CA GLN A 61 9.19 -11.95 2.42
C GLN A 61 9.56 -12.78 3.66
N GLU A 62 10.79 -12.63 4.19
CA GLU A 62 11.20 -13.22 5.47
C GLU A 62 10.31 -12.76 6.65
N ALA A 63 9.62 -11.63 6.51
CA ALA A 63 8.68 -11.09 7.49
C ALA A 63 7.20 -11.36 7.14
N ASP A 64 6.92 -12.26 6.18
CA ASP A 64 5.56 -12.60 5.71
C ASP A 64 4.74 -11.36 5.26
N ALA A 65 5.43 -10.44 4.59
CA ALA A 65 4.88 -9.22 4.01
C ALA A 65 5.08 -9.19 2.49
N ALA A 66 4.21 -8.47 1.79
CA ALA A 66 4.32 -8.23 0.35
C ALA A 66 5.20 -7.00 0.03
N LEU A 67 5.99 -7.06 -1.03
CA LEU A 67 6.68 -5.90 -1.59
C LEU A 67 5.87 -5.32 -2.77
N ILE A 68 5.40 -4.09 -2.60
CA ILE A 68 4.57 -3.37 -3.55
C ILE A 68 5.37 -2.21 -4.14
N VAL A 69 5.41 -2.08 -5.48
CA VAL A 69 6.08 -0.96 -6.15
C VAL A 69 5.13 0.22 -6.32
N ASP A 70 5.53 1.40 -5.87
CA ASP A 70 4.75 2.62 -6.01
C ASP A 70 4.68 3.11 -7.48
N GLY A 71 3.47 3.32 -7.99
CA GLY A 71 3.17 3.95 -9.28
C GLY A 71 3.62 3.21 -10.54
N ARG A 72 4.35 2.08 -10.41
CA ARG A 72 5.10 1.45 -11.51
C ARG A 72 4.79 -0.04 -11.65
N ALA A 73 3.59 -0.35 -12.16
CA ALA A 73 3.18 -1.72 -12.48
C ALA A 73 4.13 -2.42 -13.48
N ASP A 74 4.68 -1.67 -14.44
CA ASP A 74 5.70 -2.17 -15.38
C ASP A 74 6.97 -2.63 -14.67
N VAL A 75 7.38 -1.93 -13.62
CA VAL A 75 8.54 -2.30 -12.80
C VAL A 75 8.23 -3.52 -11.96
N ALA A 76 7.07 -3.54 -11.28
CA ALA A 76 6.65 -4.69 -10.48
C ALA A 76 6.65 -5.99 -11.29
N ILE A 77 6.17 -5.95 -12.54
CA ILE A 77 6.17 -7.10 -13.44
C ILE A 77 7.59 -7.50 -13.86
N ASP A 78 8.40 -6.54 -14.29
CA ASP A 78 9.77 -6.79 -14.78
C ASP A 78 10.69 -7.37 -13.72
N ILE A 79 10.54 -6.92 -12.47
CA ILE A 79 11.34 -7.44 -11.35
C ILE A 79 10.65 -8.50 -10.50
N ASP A 80 9.45 -8.92 -10.90
CA ASP A 80 8.67 -9.99 -10.26
C ASP A 80 8.38 -9.73 -8.76
N THR A 81 8.00 -8.50 -8.41
CA THR A 81 7.49 -8.20 -7.06
C THR A 81 6.03 -8.64 -6.90
N ASP A 82 5.53 -8.57 -5.66
CA ASP A 82 4.19 -9.02 -5.31
C ASP A 82 3.09 -8.14 -5.91
N GLY A 83 3.36 -6.86 -6.17
CA GLY A 83 2.38 -5.99 -6.84
C GLY A 83 2.79 -4.54 -7.00
N ALA A 84 1.80 -3.71 -7.31
CA ALA A 84 1.96 -2.26 -7.44
C ALA A 84 0.84 -1.48 -6.73
N HIS A 85 1.18 -0.28 -6.26
CA HIS A 85 0.25 0.70 -5.72
C HIS A 85 0.02 1.80 -6.76
N LEU A 86 -1.24 2.05 -7.13
CA LEU A 86 -1.61 2.95 -8.23
C LEU A 86 -2.26 4.20 -7.66
N SER A 87 -1.71 5.37 -7.98
CA SER A 87 -2.06 6.67 -7.39
C SER A 87 -3.37 7.29 -7.90
N SER A 88 -4.19 6.55 -8.65
CA SER A 88 -5.52 6.98 -9.08
C SER A 88 -6.34 5.82 -9.63
N VAL A 89 -7.66 5.99 -9.71
CA VAL A 89 -8.58 5.06 -10.37
C VAL A 89 -8.19 4.84 -11.85
N ALA A 90 -7.79 5.90 -12.55
CA ALA A 90 -7.38 5.81 -13.95
C ALA A 90 -6.09 4.98 -14.11
N ALA A 91 -5.10 5.17 -13.23
CA ALA A 91 -3.88 4.37 -13.22
C ALA A 91 -4.16 2.90 -12.90
N LEU A 92 -5.06 2.63 -11.93
CA LEU A 92 -5.53 1.27 -11.62
C LEU A 92 -6.16 0.61 -12.84
N LYS A 93 -7.20 1.22 -13.44
CA LYS A 93 -7.93 0.67 -14.59
C LYS A 93 -6.98 0.36 -15.76
N LYS A 94 -5.93 1.17 -15.96
CA LYS A 94 -4.90 0.95 -16.99
C LYS A 94 -3.99 -0.24 -16.68
N ALA A 95 -3.62 -0.47 -15.42
CA ALA A 95 -2.61 -1.46 -15.03
C ALA A 95 -3.20 -2.81 -14.60
N ILE A 96 -4.44 -2.85 -14.13
CA ILE A 96 -5.00 -4.00 -13.41
C ILE A 96 -5.03 -5.28 -14.25
N GLY A 97 -5.36 -5.17 -15.55
CA GLY A 97 -5.35 -6.31 -16.47
C GLY A 97 -3.98 -6.95 -16.70
N THR A 98 -2.89 -6.21 -16.42
CA THR A 98 -1.51 -6.75 -16.51
C THR A 98 -0.99 -7.30 -15.18
N LEU A 99 -1.56 -6.87 -14.06
CA LEU A 99 -1.19 -7.32 -12.72
C LEU A 99 -1.95 -8.60 -12.34
N LYS A 100 -3.25 -8.63 -12.62
CA LYS A 100 -4.14 -9.71 -12.20
C LYS A 100 -4.09 -10.93 -13.12
N PRO A 101 -4.28 -12.14 -12.59
CA PRO A 101 -4.51 -12.47 -11.17
C PRO A 101 -3.23 -12.68 -10.35
N ALA A 102 -2.05 -12.57 -10.98
CA ALA A 102 -0.78 -13.00 -10.38
C ALA A 102 -0.23 -12.05 -9.31
N ARG A 103 -0.66 -10.78 -9.32
CA ARG A 103 -0.09 -9.71 -8.49
C ARG A 103 -1.16 -8.86 -7.82
N ILE A 104 -0.74 -8.20 -6.75
CA ILE A 104 -1.52 -7.24 -5.98
C ILE A 104 -1.63 -5.92 -6.77
N ALA A 105 -2.85 -5.39 -6.85
CA ALA A 105 -3.15 -4.08 -7.40
C ALA A 105 -3.84 -3.22 -6.32
N GLY A 106 -3.07 -2.34 -5.67
CA GLY A 106 -3.58 -1.39 -4.69
C GLY A 106 -3.99 -0.05 -5.30
N ALA A 107 -4.99 0.62 -4.76
CA ALA A 107 -5.43 1.93 -5.23
C ALA A 107 -5.28 3.01 -4.14
N GLY A 108 -4.66 4.13 -4.49
CA GLY A 108 -4.54 5.34 -3.67
C GLY A 108 -4.94 6.58 -4.47
N GLY A 109 -4.69 7.76 -3.91
CA GLY A 109 -5.10 9.04 -4.52
C GLY A 109 -6.62 9.17 -4.65
N LEU A 110 -7.36 8.56 -3.73
CA LEU A 110 -8.82 8.52 -3.72
C LEU A 110 -9.33 9.70 -2.89
N THR A 111 -9.79 10.75 -3.56
CA THR A 111 -10.19 12.01 -2.90
C THR A 111 -11.69 12.06 -2.59
N SER A 112 -12.45 11.05 -3.02
CA SER A 112 -13.88 10.95 -2.75
C SER A 112 -14.34 9.51 -2.54
N ARG A 113 -15.52 9.36 -1.92
CA ARG A 113 -16.22 8.07 -1.82
C ARG A 113 -16.50 7.45 -3.18
N HIS A 114 -16.79 8.28 -4.18
CA HIS A 114 -17.02 7.82 -5.54
C HIS A 114 -15.75 7.20 -6.14
N ASP A 115 -14.59 7.84 -5.98
CA ASP A 115 -13.31 7.28 -6.45
C ASP A 115 -13.00 5.95 -5.77
N ALA A 116 -13.27 5.86 -4.46
CA ALA A 116 -13.10 4.64 -3.70
C ALA A 116 -13.96 3.50 -4.23
N MET A 117 -15.25 3.78 -4.47
CA MET A 117 -16.18 2.82 -5.06
C MET A 117 -15.70 2.37 -6.44
N GLU A 118 -15.31 3.31 -7.31
CA GLU A 118 -14.80 2.96 -8.64
C GLU A 118 -13.52 2.10 -8.56
N ALA A 119 -12.64 2.35 -7.60
CA ALA A 119 -11.43 1.55 -7.40
C ALA A 119 -11.76 0.12 -6.95
N GLY A 120 -12.69 -0.03 -6.00
CA GLY A 120 -13.17 -1.33 -5.54
C GLY A 120 -13.84 -2.12 -6.67
N GLU A 121 -14.75 -1.49 -7.41
CA GLU A 121 -15.43 -2.10 -8.56
C GLU A 121 -14.47 -2.48 -9.70
N ALA A 122 -13.40 -1.69 -9.90
CA ALA A 122 -12.36 -2.00 -10.87
C ALA A 122 -11.52 -3.23 -10.48
N GLY A 123 -11.62 -3.72 -9.24
CA GLY A 123 -10.97 -4.93 -8.77
C GLY A 123 -9.66 -4.69 -7.99
N ALA A 124 -9.53 -3.54 -7.33
CA ALA A 124 -8.41 -3.30 -6.42
C ALA A 124 -8.38 -4.34 -5.29
N ASP A 125 -7.19 -4.81 -4.92
CA ASP A 125 -6.98 -5.69 -3.76
C ASP A 125 -7.11 -4.95 -2.44
N TYR A 126 -6.84 -3.64 -2.46
CA TYR A 126 -7.07 -2.74 -1.35
C TYR A 126 -7.23 -1.31 -1.86
N VAL A 127 -7.96 -0.51 -1.09
CA VAL A 127 -8.04 0.95 -1.25
C VAL A 127 -7.25 1.64 -0.14
N MET A 128 -6.68 2.79 -0.43
CA MET A 128 -5.88 3.56 0.51
C MET A 128 -6.40 4.99 0.58
N PHE A 129 -6.71 5.43 1.79
CA PHE A 129 -7.15 6.78 2.11
C PHE A 129 -6.03 7.57 2.78
N GLY A 130 -5.94 8.85 2.44
CA GLY A 130 -4.81 9.69 2.83
C GLY A 130 -3.67 9.62 1.81
N GLY A 131 -2.47 9.95 2.27
CA GLY A 131 -1.28 9.95 1.43
C GLY A 131 -0.05 10.45 2.18
N TRP A 132 1.08 10.45 1.47
CA TRP A 132 2.37 10.93 1.98
C TRP A 132 2.91 12.10 1.14
N GLU A 133 2.06 12.70 0.32
CA GLU A 133 2.36 13.89 -0.47
C GLU A 133 1.81 15.14 0.24
N ALA A 134 2.26 16.33 -0.18
CA ALA A 134 1.98 17.59 0.50
C ALA A 134 0.49 17.99 0.52
N ASP A 135 -0.31 17.40 -0.37
CA ASP A 135 -1.74 17.61 -0.52
C ASP A 135 -2.58 16.49 0.13
N ALA A 136 -1.96 15.64 0.96
CA ALA A 136 -2.68 14.64 1.72
C ALA A 136 -3.77 15.29 2.62
N PRO A 137 -4.97 14.70 2.69
CA PRO A 137 -6.03 15.23 3.55
C PRO A 137 -5.66 15.12 5.03
N PRO A 138 -6.26 15.95 5.90
CA PRO A 138 -6.16 15.80 7.35
C PRO A 138 -6.50 14.37 7.80
N PHE A 139 -5.83 13.90 8.85
CA PHE A 139 -6.01 12.53 9.34
C PHE A 139 -7.46 12.24 9.80
N GLU A 140 -8.19 13.24 10.29
CA GLU A 140 -9.62 13.10 10.62
C GLU A 140 -10.48 12.70 9.41
N GLU A 141 -10.21 13.28 8.23
CA GLU A 141 -10.91 12.92 6.99
C GLU A 141 -10.54 11.51 6.52
N VAL A 142 -9.29 11.08 6.77
CA VAL A 142 -8.82 9.71 6.50
C VAL A 142 -9.58 8.71 7.37
N LEU A 143 -9.76 9.00 8.66
CA LEU A 143 -10.53 8.16 9.58
C LEU A 143 -12.00 8.07 9.17
N ASP A 144 -12.62 9.18 8.78
CA ASP A 144 -14.00 9.22 8.31
C ASP A 144 -14.22 8.33 7.06
N MET A 145 -13.24 8.33 6.14
CA MET A 145 -13.26 7.48 4.96
C MET A 145 -13.09 6.00 5.31
N ILE A 146 -12.18 5.66 6.22
CA ILE A 146 -11.97 4.28 6.68
C ILE A 146 -13.21 3.75 7.39
N ALA A 147 -13.77 4.51 8.32
CA ALA A 147 -14.93 4.10 9.10
C ALA A 147 -16.13 3.80 8.19
N TRP A 148 -16.38 4.68 7.22
CA TRP A 148 -17.42 4.48 6.22
C TRP A 148 -17.14 3.25 5.33
N TRP A 149 -15.91 3.09 4.84
CA TRP A 149 -15.59 1.98 3.94
C TRP A 149 -15.69 0.62 4.62
N ALA A 150 -15.14 0.51 5.83
CA ALA A 150 -15.12 -0.73 6.62
C ALA A 150 -16.53 -1.19 7.04
N GLU A 151 -17.50 -0.27 7.13
CA GLU A 151 -18.90 -0.62 7.42
C GLU A 151 -19.63 -1.18 6.20
N VAL A 152 -19.25 -0.76 4.98
CA VAL A 152 -20.06 -0.96 3.77
C VAL A 152 -19.44 -1.94 2.76
N PHE A 153 -18.11 -2.13 2.77
CA PHE A 153 -17.39 -2.87 1.72
C PHE A 153 -16.52 -4.00 2.27
N GLU A 154 -16.32 -5.04 1.45
CA GLU A 154 -15.46 -6.19 1.78
C GLU A 154 -14.00 -6.01 1.34
N VAL A 155 -13.75 -5.17 0.31
CA VAL A 155 -12.39 -4.89 -0.15
C VAL A 155 -11.62 -4.22 1.00
N PRO A 156 -10.43 -4.72 1.38
CA PRO A 156 -9.63 -4.13 2.45
C PRO A 156 -9.34 -2.64 2.21
N CYS A 157 -9.32 -1.84 3.29
CA CYS A 157 -8.87 -0.45 3.23
C CYS A 157 -7.66 -0.20 4.14
N VAL A 158 -6.88 0.83 3.78
CA VAL A 158 -5.69 1.27 4.49
C VAL A 158 -5.82 2.77 4.76
N GLY A 159 -5.57 3.18 6.00
CA GLY A 159 -5.39 4.58 6.38
C GLY A 159 -3.93 4.96 6.43
N VAL A 160 -3.56 6.10 5.82
CA VAL A 160 -2.21 6.63 5.95
C VAL A 160 -2.12 7.58 7.14
N ALA A 161 -1.32 7.19 8.14
CA ALA A 161 -0.84 8.06 9.20
C ALA A 161 0.58 8.55 8.84
N THR A 162 0.88 9.82 9.12
CA THR A 162 2.18 10.46 8.90
C THR A 162 2.99 10.64 10.19
N SER A 163 2.36 10.41 11.34
CA SER A 163 3.00 10.37 12.65
C SER A 163 2.61 9.13 13.44
N ALA A 164 3.39 8.81 14.49
CA ALA A 164 3.04 7.72 15.40
C ALA A 164 1.78 8.02 16.22
N GLU A 165 1.55 9.29 16.58
CA GLU A 165 0.37 9.74 17.32
C GLU A 165 -0.92 9.55 16.52
N GLU A 166 -0.88 9.73 15.19
CA GLU A 166 -2.00 9.41 14.31
C GLU A 166 -2.26 7.90 14.20
N ALA A 167 -1.26 7.05 14.44
CA ALA A 167 -1.39 5.60 14.27
C ALA A 167 -1.83 4.85 15.55
N GLU A 168 -1.94 5.54 16.69
CA GLU A 168 -2.39 5.00 18.00
C GLU A 168 -3.92 5.02 18.16
#